data_AF-G3MTN2-F1
#
_entry.id   AF-G3MTN2-F1
#
_cell.length_a   1.000
_cell.length_b   1.000
_cell.length_c   1.000
_cell.angle_alpha   90.00
_cell.angle_beta   90.00
_cell.angle_gamma   90.00
#
_symmetry.space_group_name_H-M   'P 1'
#
loop_
_entity.id
_entity.type
_entity.pdbx_description
1 polymer ?
#
loop_
_entity_poly.entity_id
_entity_poly.type
_entity_poly.pdbx_seq_one_letter_code
_entity_poly.pdbx_strand_id
1 'polypeptide(L)'
;MVSVIALCYTIALLVGLSAATDEAGSSPHGPGDVARRFEQMEQTCFQEAQFTPEETRTVVSVRQRATQEVGSQNVNRQLDFLDYIDRYAPSTEIAQGIRSKWNAFNVCVGREAAKLVSRP
;
A
#
# COMPACT_ATOMS: atom_id res chain seq x y z
N MET A 1 49.27 36.42 -28.57
CA MET A 1 48.45 35.20 -28.74
C MET A 1 47.00 35.62 -28.85
N VAL A 2 46.32 35.08 -29.86
CA VAL A 2 45.10 35.60 -30.49
C VAL A 2 43.83 35.24 -29.69
N SER A 3 42.85 36.16 -29.70
CA SER A 3 41.46 36.01 -29.23
C SER A 3 40.78 34.71 -29.67
N VAL A 4 39.93 34.16 -28.81
CA VAL A 4 38.85 33.25 -29.23
C VAL A 4 37.54 33.73 -28.62
N ILE A 5 36.79 34.49 -29.42
CA ILE A 5 35.34 34.67 -29.30
C ILE A 5 34.73 33.75 -30.37
N ALA A 6 33.84 32.85 -29.97
CA ALA A 6 32.85 32.21 -30.85
C ALA A 6 31.74 31.63 -29.94
N LEU A 7 30.61 32.33 -29.78
CA LEU A 7 29.40 32.32 -30.63
C LEU A 7 28.46 31.11 -30.37
N CYS A 8 27.35 31.44 -29.70
CA CYS A 8 25.97 31.13 -30.04
C CYS A 8 25.63 29.74 -30.58
N TYR A 9 24.83 28.97 -29.83
CA TYR A 9 23.65 28.29 -30.39
C TYR A 9 22.50 28.25 -29.35
N THR A 10 21.55 29.16 -29.54
CA THR A 10 20.17 29.06 -29.07
C THR A 10 19.47 27.94 -29.84
N ILE A 11 18.90 26.96 -29.14
CA ILE A 11 17.83 26.12 -29.71
C ILE A 11 16.56 26.42 -28.92
N ALA A 12 15.83 27.42 -29.40
CA ALA A 12 14.43 27.61 -29.09
C ALA A 12 13.64 26.56 -29.88
N LEU A 13 13.19 25.50 -29.21
CA LEU A 13 12.17 24.60 -29.75
C LEU A 13 10.80 25.11 -29.31
N LEU A 14 10.28 26.05 -30.11
CA LEU A 14 8.86 26.37 -30.20
C LEU A 14 8.17 25.20 -30.89
N VAL A 15 7.49 24.35 -30.12
CA VAL A 15 6.40 23.53 -30.67
C VAL A 15 5.11 24.26 -30.32
N GLY A 16 4.51 24.83 -31.36
CA GLY A 16 3.27 25.60 -31.29
C GLY A 16 2.05 24.72 -31.04
N LEU A 17 1.09 25.37 -30.38
CA LEU A 17 -0.37 25.18 -30.36
C LEU A 17 -0.94 23.76 -30.47
N SER A 18 -1.59 23.36 -29.38
CA SER A 18 -2.99 22.95 -29.44
C SER A 18 -3.66 23.38 -28.15
N ALA A 19 -4.51 24.41 -28.22
CA ALA A 19 -5.55 24.59 -27.23
C ALA A 19 -6.51 23.41 -27.38
N ALA A 20 -6.30 22.38 -26.57
CA ALA A 20 -7.33 21.42 -26.24
C ALA A 20 -7.56 21.60 -24.75
N THR A 21 -8.66 22.29 -24.44
CA THR A 21 -9.39 22.15 -23.19
C THR A 21 -9.66 20.66 -23.01
N ASP A 22 -8.75 19.94 -22.38
CA ASP A 22 -9.07 18.69 -21.75
C ASP A 22 -9.09 19.02 -20.27
N GLU A 23 -10.29 19.39 -19.81
CA GLU A 23 -10.78 18.99 -18.51
C GLU A 23 -10.46 17.49 -18.39
N ALA A 24 -9.22 17.18 -17.99
CA ALA A 24 -8.80 15.84 -17.66
C ALA A 24 -9.56 15.52 -16.39
N GLY A 25 -10.81 15.10 -16.60
CA GLY A 25 -11.67 14.50 -15.61
C GLY A 25 -10.78 13.49 -14.93
N SER A 26 -10.40 13.83 -13.70
CA SER A 26 -9.70 12.93 -12.82
C SER A 26 -10.62 11.73 -12.73
N SER A 27 -10.28 10.67 -13.47
CA SER A 27 -11.02 9.43 -13.44
C SER A 27 -11.11 9.08 -11.96
N PRO A 28 -12.31 8.95 -11.35
CA PRO A 28 -12.49 8.96 -9.89
C PRO A 28 -12.00 7.65 -9.21
N HIS A 29 -11.11 6.92 -9.88
CA HIS A 29 -10.64 5.58 -9.58
C HIS A 29 -9.14 5.47 -9.87
N GLY A 30 -8.35 6.44 -9.41
CA GLY A 30 -6.89 6.32 -9.44
C GLY A 30 -6.39 5.19 -8.51
N PRO A 31 -5.18 4.65 -8.73
CA PRO A 31 -4.58 3.63 -7.84
C PRO A 31 -4.56 4.04 -6.36
N GLY A 32 -4.45 5.35 -6.08
CA GLY A 32 -4.49 5.89 -4.71
C GLY A 32 -5.85 5.75 -4.02
N ASP A 33 -6.96 5.79 -4.75
CA ASP A 33 -8.28 5.59 -4.17
C ASP A 33 -8.53 4.14 -3.78
N VAL A 34 -7.94 3.21 -4.53
CA VAL A 34 -8.01 1.77 -4.22
C VAL A 34 -7.19 1.47 -2.96
N ALA A 35 -5.95 1.97 -2.87
CA ALA A 35 -5.10 1.80 -1.69
C ALA A 35 -5.78 2.33 -0.42
N ARG A 36 -6.36 3.54 -0.48
CA ARG A 36 -7.09 4.14 0.64
C ARG A 36 -8.29 3.31 1.10
N ARG A 37 -9.03 2.70 0.17
CA ARG A 37 -10.15 1.81 0.52
C ARG A 37 -9.69 0.54 1.22
N PHE A 38 -8.58 -0.04 0.79
CA PHE A 38 -7.98 -1.19 1.46
C PHE A 38 -7.51 -0.82 2.88
N GLU A 39 -6.86 0.33 3.07
CA GLU A 39 -6.46 0.80 4.41
C GLU A 39 -7.66 1.01 5.34
N GLN A 40 -8.73 1.63 4.85
CA GLN A 40 -9.97 1.81 5.62
C GLN A 40 -10.64 0.49 5.99
N MET A 41 -10.63 -0.47 5.08
CA MET A 41 -11.11 -1.82 5.33
C MET A 41 -10.29 -2.52 6.42
N GLU A 42 -8.96 -2.48 6.31
CA GLU A 42 -8.09 -3.10 7.32
C GLU A 42 -8.27 -2.47 8.69
N GLN A 43 -8.36 -1.14 8.77
CA GLN A 43 -8.60 -0.44 10.03
C GLN A 43 -9.93 -0.85 10.67
N THR A 44 -10.98 -0.97 9.86
CA THR A 44 -12.29 -1.47 10.31
C THR A 44 -12.16 -2.87 10.90
N CYS A 45 -11.43 -3.76 10.21
CA CYS A 45 -11.28 -5.14 10.63
C CYS A 45 -10.36 -5.32 11.84
N PHE A 46 -9.34 -4.47 12.02
CA PHE A 46 -8.58 -4.44 13.27
C PHE A 46 -9.47 -4.07 14.45
N GLN A 47 -10.34 -3.08 14.29
CA GLN A 47 -11.26 -2.66 15.34
C GLN A 47 -12.29 -3.74 15.67
N GLU A 48 -12.92 -4.35 14.66
CA GLU A 48 -13.91 -5.41 14.86
C GLU A 48 -13.31 -6.65 15.52
N ALA A 49 -12.10 -7.04 15.12
CA ALA A 49 -11.38 -8.15 15.74
C ALA A 49 -10.75 -7.78 17.08
N GLN A 50 -10.94 -6.55 17.57
CA GLN A 50 -10.48 -6.05 18.87
C GLN A 50 -8.95 -6.06 19.03
N PHE A 51 -8.22 -5.75 17.96
CA PHE A 51 -6.77 -5.58 18.04
C PHE A 51 -6.42 -4.36 18.89
N THR A 52 -5.40 -4.49 19.72
CA THR A 52 -4.82 -3.32 20.40
C THR A 52 -4.02 -2.46 19.41
N PRO A 53 -3.72 -1.20 19.76
CA PRO A 53 -2.84 -0.36 18.94
C PRO A 53 -1.44 -0.96 18.74
N GLU A 54 -0.90 -1.65 19.74
CA GLU A 54 0.40 -2.34 19.70
C GLU A 54 0.35 -3.55 18.76
N GLU A 55 -0.71 -4.37 18.85
CA GLU A 55 -0.90 -5.52 17.96
C GLU A 55 -1.07 -5.08 16.50
N THR A 56 -1.85 -4.03 16.26
CA THR A 56 -2.05 -3.44 14.92
C THR A 56 -0.72 -2.95 14.32
N ARG A 57 0.07 -2.18 15.09
CA ARG A 57 1.41 -1.74 14.69
C ARG A 57 2.34 -2.92 14.40
N THR A 58 2.23 -3.99 15.17
CA THR A 58 3.04 -5.21 14.97
C THR A 58 2.65 -5.89 13.66
N VAL A 59 1.36 -6.11 13.38
CA VAL A 59 0.91 -6.70 12.10
C VAL A 59 1.41 -5.89 10.90
N VAL A 60 1.24 -4.56 10.94
CA VAL A 60 1.68 -3.68 9.84
C VAL A 60 3.19 -3.74 9.65
N SER A 61 3.98 -3.64 10.73
CA SER A 61 5.44 -3.66 10.64
C SER A 61 5.99 -5.01 10.18
N VAL A 62 5.42 -6.13 10.65
CA VAL A 62 5.80 -7.48 10.20
C VAL A 62 5.45 -7.69 8.74
N ARG A 63 4.29 -7.20 8.28
CA ARG A 63 3.94 -7.27 6.85
C ARG A 63 4.88 -6.43 5.98
N GLN A 64 5.25 -5.23 6.41
CA GLN A 64 6.21 -4.39 5.70
C GLN A 64 7.57 -5.09 5.60
N ARG A 65 8.05 -5.69 6.70
CA ARG A 65 9.28 -6.50 6.71
C ARG A 65 9.19 -7.68 5.74
N ALA A 66 8.14 -8.49 5.84
CA ALA A 66 7.92 -9.62 4.93
C ALA A 66 7.91 -9.17 3.46
N THR A 67 7.25 -8.04 3.17
CA THR A 67 7.22 -7.45 1.82
C THR A 67 8.61 -7.02 1.34
N GLN A 68 9.44 -6.46 2.22
CA GLN A 68 10.82 -6.08 1.90
C GLN A 68 11.70 -7.30 1.65
N GLU A 69 11.48 -8.40 2.37
CA GLU A 69 12.32 -9.59 2.30
C GLU A 69 12.00 -10.49 1.11
N VAL A 70 10.71 -10.73 0.81
CA VAL A 70 10.31 -11.65 -0.27
C VAL A 70 9.63 -10.97 -1.46
N GLY A 71 9.29 -9.68 -1.34
CA GLY A 71 8.52 -8.95 -2.35
C GLY A 71 7.02 -9.17 -2.19
N SER A 72 6.22 -8.13 -2.50
CA SER A 72 4.76 -8.11 -2.29
C SER A 72 4.01 -9.25 -2.99
N GLN A 73 4.51 -9.73 -4.13
CA GLN A 73 3.90 -10.82 -4.88
C GLN A 73 4.11 -12.20 -4.24
N ASN A 74 5.07 -12.33 -3.31
CA ASN A 74 5.49 -13.60 -2.74
C ASN A 74 5.13 -13.75 -1.25
N VAL A 75 4.73 -12.67 -0.55
CA VAL A 75 4.42 -12.71 0.90
C VAL A 75 3.46 -13.84 1.24
N ASN A 76 2.34 -13.93 0.52
CA ASN A 76 1.32 -14.96 0.76
C ASN A 76 1.63 -16.33 0.14
N ARG A 77 2.73 -16.46 -0.61
CA ARG A 77 3.14 -17.73 -1.27
C ARG A 77 4.29 -18.41 -0.55
N GLN A 78 5.21 -17.63 0.00
CA GLN A 78 6.46 -18.14 0.56
C GLN A 78 6.49 -18.12 2.09
N LEU A 79 5.58 -17.39 2.73
CA LEU A 79 5.57 -17.22 4.19
C LEU A 79 4.22 -17.62 4.77
N ASP A 80 4.26 -18.34 5.90
CA ASP A 80 3.16 -18.33 6.84
C ASP A 80 3.27 -17.04 7.66
N PHE A 81 2.29 -16.15 7.49
CA PHE A 81 2.30 -14.85 8.15
C PHE A 81 2.28 -14.97 9.68
N LEU A 82 1.58 -15.98 10.24
CA LEU A 82 1.51 -16.16 11.69
C LEU A 82 2.84 -16.66 12.26
N ASP A 83 3.57 -17.50 11.53
CA ASP A 83 4.92 -17.90 11.93
C ASP A 83 5.90 -16.70 11.87
N TYR A 84 5.68 -15.77 10.94
CA TYR A 84 6.42 -14.50 10.88
C TYR A 84 6.10 -13.59 12.07
N ILE A 85 4.84 -13.52 12.47
CA ILE A 85 4.43 -12.78 13.68
C ILE A 85 5.12 -13.38 14.91
N ASP A 86 5.12 -14.71 15.07
CA ASP A 86 5.75 -15.38 16.21
C ASP A 86 7.27 -15.09 16.29
N ARG A 87 7.94 -14.91 15.14
CA ARG A 87 9.37 -14.60 15.08
C ARG A 87 9.70 -13.14 15.38
N TYR A 88 8.84 -12.21 14.98
CA TYR A 88 9.18 -10.78 14.92
C TYR A 88 8.32 -9.88 15.81
N ALA A 89 7.30 -10.42 16.47
CA ALA A 89 6.57 -9.68 17.49
C ALA A 89 7.51 -9.27 18.64
N PRO A 90 7.26 -8.12 19.29
CA PRO A 90 8.09 -7.62 20.39
C PRO A 90 7.99 -8.49 21.66
N SER A 91 6.97 -9.33 21.77
CA SER A 91 6.81 -10.29 22.86
C SER A 91 5.90 -11.46 22.45
N THR A 92 6.00 -12.56 23.19
CA THR A 92 5.09 -13.70 23.05
C THR A 92 3.64 -13.31 23.32
N GLU A 93 3.40 -12.40 24.26
CA GLU A 93 2.05 -11.92 24.57
C GLU A 93 1.41 -11.22 23.37
N ILE A 94 2.15 -10.34 22.69
CA ILE A 94 1.66 -9.68 21.47
C ILE A 94 1.45 -10.69 20.34
N ALA A 95 2.36 -11.66 20.16
CA ALA A 95 2.20 -12.71 19.16
C ALA A 95 0.93 -13.54 19.38
N GLN A 96 0.71 -14.01 20.61
CA GLN A 96 -0.50 -14.78 20.98
C GLN A 96 -1.77 -13.94 20.87
N GLY A 97 -1.69 -12.67 21.27
CA GLY A 97 -2.77 -11.70 21.12
C GLY A 97 -3.21 -11.53 19.67
N ILE A 98 -2.26 -11.45 18.73
CA ILE A 98 -2.53 -11.41 17.29
C ILE A 98 -3.10 -12.75 16.80
N ARG A 99 -2.45 -13.87 17.16
CA ARG A 99 -2.82 -15.22 16.69
C ARG A 99 -4.26 -15.58 17.07
N SER A 100 -4.67 -15.25 18.30
CA SER A 100 -6.04 -15.49 18.77
C SER A 100 -7.11 -14.68 18.02
N LYS A 101 -6.76 -13.49 17.50
CA LYS A 101 -7.68 -12.59 16.79
C LYS A 101 -7.62 -12.73 15.26
N TRP A 102 -6.60 -13.40 14.73
CA TRP A 102 -6.32 -13.46 13.29
C TRP A 102 -7.47 -14.02 12.46
N ASN A 103 -8.15 -15.05 12.95
CA ASN A 103 -9.30 -15.62 12.24
C ASN A 103 -10.46 -14.62 12.12
N ALA A 104 -10.78 -13.90 13.21
CA ALA A 104 -11.83 -12.89 13.19
C ALA A 104 -11.49 -11.73 12.24
N PHE A 105 -10.22 -11.30 12.23
CA PHE A 105 -9.73 -10.31 11.27
C PHE A 105 -9.93 -10.77 9.82
N ASN A 106 -9.53 -11.99 9.47
CA ASN A 106 -9.67 -12.51 8.09
C ASN A 106 -11.13 -12.67 7.67
N VAL A 107 -12.02 -13.08 8.58
CA VAL A 107 -13.47 -13.15 8.32
C VAL A 107 -14.02 -11.76 8.01
N CYS A 108 -13.64 -10.74 8.78
CA CYS A 108 -14.02 -9.36 8.49
C CYS A 108 -13.48 -8.91 7.13
N VAL A 109 -12.19 -9.13 6.84
CA VAL A 109 -11.57 -8.74 5.56
C VAL A 109 -12.30 -9.39 4.38
N GLY A 110 -12.64 -10.67 4.46
CA GLY A 110 -13.40 -11.35 3.42
C GLY A 110 -14.78 -10.72 3.18
N ARG A 111 -15.50 -10.38 4.27
CA ARG A 111 -16.80 -9.72 4.21
C ARG A 111 -16.73 -8.31 3.64
N GLU A 112 -15.74 -7.51 4.05
CA GLU A 112 -15.55 -6.16 3.53
C GLU A 112 -15.08 -6.17 2.07
N ALA A 113 -14.17 -7.07 1.69
CA ALA A 113 -13.70 -7.23 0.32
C ALA A 113 -14.84 -7.62 -0.63
N ALA A 114 -15.78 -8.47 -0.19
CA ALA A 114 -16.96 -8.81 -0.97
C ALA A 114 -17.80 -7.58 -1.37
N LYS A 115 -17.85 -6.54 -0.52
CA LYS A 115 -18.55 -5.27 -0.84
C LYS A 115 -17.87 -4.48 -1.96
N LEU A 116 -16.57 -4.69 -2.17
CA LEU A 116 -15.81 -4.01 -3.22
C LEU A 116 -15.98 -4.67 -4.59
N VAL A 117 -16.21 -5.99 -4.63
CA VAL A 117 -16.43 -6.77 -5.87
C VAL A 117 -17.89 -6.77 -6.30
N SER A 118 -18.81 -6.67 -5.33
CA SER A 118 -20.26 -6.68 -5.58
C SER A 118 -20.76 -5.30 -6.04
N ARG A 119 -20.43 -4.90 -7.27
CA ARG A 119 -21.20 -3.86 -7.99
C ARG A 119 -21.91 -4.51 -9.18
N PRO A 120 -23.24 -4.37 -9.32
CA PRO A 120 -23.93 -4.68 -10.57
C PRO A 120 -23.51 -3.74 -11.70
#